data_AF-A0A852Z7M4-F1
#
_entry.id   AF-A0A852Z7M4-F1
#
_cell.length_a   1.000
_cell.length_b   1.000
_cell.length_c   1.000
_cell.angle_alpha   90.00
_cell.angle_beta   90.00
_cell.angle_gamma   90.00
#
_symmetry.space_group_name_H-M   'P 1'
#
loop_
_entity.id
_entity.type
_entity.pdbx_description
1 polymer ?
#
loop_
_entity_poly.entity_id
_entity_poly.type
_entity_poly.pdbx_seq_one_letter_code
_entity_poly.pdbx_strand_id
1 'polypeptide(L)'
;MAIKVFEEATPVIDRGSLVHGDLTGCETFVDPDSGVVTGIVDWGGAIVADPVFEFAKVQAGGPADCPAPGMVLPTLLDCYVPETGIDRARLDRTLPLYQAHNAIFNADWCRREGVPWIDGLLTAADAWLRTV
;
A
#
# COMPACT_ATOMS: atom_id res chain seq x y z
N MET A 1 -11.78 14.19 24.88
CA MET A 1 -11.33 15.32 24.05
C MET A 1 -10.73 14.87 22.72
N ALA A 2 -9.93 13.79 22.67
CA ALA A 2 -9.38 13.23 21.42
C ALA A 2 -10.42 12.65 20.44
N ILE A 3 -11.51 12.05 20.94
CA ILE A 3 -12.58 11.46 20.10
C ILE A 3 -13.33 12.54 19.30
N LYS A 4 -13.58 13.70 19.91
CA LYS A 4 -14.32 14.80 19.29
C LYS A 4 -13.56 15.48 18.14
N VAL A 5 -12.21 15.51 18.23
CA VAL A 5 -11.34 16.03 17.17
C VAL A 5 -11.32 15.10 15.95
N PHE A 6 -11.46 13.79 16.15
CA PHE A 6 -11.58 12.81 15.05
C PHE A 6 -12.92 12.91 14.31
N GLU A 7 -14.02 13.14 15.05
CA GLU A 7 -15.38 13.28 14.50
C GLU A 7 -15.60 14.63 13.77
N GLU A 8 -14.91 15.69 14.18
CA GLU A 8 -15.03 17.01 13.56
C GLU A 8 -14.14 17.15 12.31
N ALA A 9 -13.12 16.29 12.14
CA ALA A 9 -12.28 16.21 10.94
C ALA A 9 -12.89 15.33 9.81
N THR A 10 -14.04 14.70 10.06
CA THR A 10 -14.64 13.67 9.20
C THR A 10 -15.26 14.15 7.86
N PRO A 11 -15.45 15.44 7.51
CA PRO A 11 -15.94 15.78 6.17
C PRO A 11 -14.86 15.69 5.06
N VAL A 12 -13.59 15.41 5.40
CA VAL A 12 -12.47 15.33 4.44
C VAL A 12 -11.96 13.90 4.24
N ILE A 13 -12.41 12.95 5.07
CA ILE A 13 -12.17 11.52 4.84
C ILE A 13 -13.41 10.97 4.14
N ASP A 14 -13.38 11.04 2.81
CA ASP A 14 -14.24 10.20 1.97
C ASP A 14 -14.11 8.76 2.47
N ARG A 15 -15.23 8.13 2.85
CA ARG A 15 -15.32 7.00 3.79
C ARG A 15 -14.19 5.98 3.60
N GLY A 16 -13.32 5.84 4.61
CA GLY A 16 -12.28 4.80 4.60
C GLY A 16 -12.88 3.42 4.32
N SER A 17 -12.17 2.62 3.54
CA SER A 17 -12.57 1.26 3.19
C SER A 17 -11.75 0.25 4.00
N LEU A 18 -12.30 -0.93 4.21
CA LEU A 18 -11.50 -2.05 4.73
C LEU A 18 -10.48 -2.42 3.65
N VAL A 19 -9.21 -2.24 3.97
CA VAL A 19 -8.07 -2.60 3.12
C VAL A 19 -7.32 -3.78 3.77
N HIS A 20 -6.66 -4.59 2.97
CA HIS A 20 -5.89 -5.77 3.41
C HIS A 20 -4.67 -5.35 4.26
N GLY A 21 -3.97 -4.29 3.85
CA GLY A 21 -2.88 -3.67 4.61
C GLY A 21 -1.52 -4.36 4.51
N ASP A 22 -1.48 -5.56 3.93
CA ASP A 22 -0.27 -6.35 3.65
C ASP A 22 -0.43 -7.28 2.44
N LEU A 23 -1.00 -6.78 1.34
CA LEU A 23 -1.29 -7.62 0.18
C LEU A 23 -0.03 -7.94 -0.63
N THR A 24 0.43 -9.18 -0.64
CA THR A 24 1.50 -9.66 -1.53
C THR A 24 1.05 -10.91 -2.31
N GLY A 25 1.98 -11.50 -3.07
CA GLY A 25 1.74 -12.75 -3.78
C GLY A 25 1.56 -13.94 -2.85
N CYS A 26 2.02 -13.85 -1.60
CA CYS A 26 1.88 -14.91 -0.60
C CYS A 26 0.46 -14.99 -0.04
N GLU A 27 -0.32 -13.91 -0.14
CA GLU A 27 -1.68 -13.78 0.39
C GLU A 27 -2.76 -14.00 -0.68
N THR A 28 -2.35 -14.23 -1.94
CA THR A 28 -3.26 -14.34 -3.09
C THR A 28 -3.26 -15.75 -3.67
N PHE A 29 -4.44 -16.38 -3.73
CA PHE A 29 -4.62 -17.64 -4.44
C PHE A 29 -5.08 -17.41 -5.87
N VAL A 30 -4.43 -18.08 -6.82
CA VAL A 30 -4.73 -18.01 -8.25
C VAL A 30 -4.99 -19.41 -8.77
N ASP A 31 -6.07 -19.60 -9.52
CA ASP A 31 -6.32 -20.83 -10.26
C ASP A 31 -5.25 -21.00 -11.35
N PRO A 32 -4.42 -22.07 -11.33
CA PRO A 32 -3.33 -22.24 -12.27
C PRO A 32 -3.77 -22.40 -13.72
N ASP A 33 -5.00 -22.88 -13.97
CA ASP A 33 -5.49 -23.14 -15.32
C ASP A 33 -6.05 -21.86 -15.97
N SER A 34 -6.77 -21.03 -15.20
CA SER A 34 -7.43 -19.82 -15.71
C SER A 34 -6.71 -18.52 -15.41
N GLY A 35 -5.76 -18.52 -14.46
CA GLY A 35 -5.11 -17.31 -13.96
C GLY A 35 -6.03 -16.40 -13.13
N VAL A 36 -7.23 -16.86 -12.77
CA VAL A 36 -8.20 -16.08 -11.99
C VAL A 36 -7.84 -16.10 -10.51
N VAL A 37 -7.91 -14.94 -9.85
CA VAL A 37 -7.80 -14.86 -8.39
C VAL A 37 -9.00 -15.55 -7.74
N THR A 38 -8.74 -16.58 -6.94
CA THR A 38 -9.77 -17.39 -6.28
C THR A 38 -9.93 -17.05 -4.81
N GLY A 39 -8.96 -16.35 -4.21
CA GLY A 39 -9.07 -15.89 -2.82
C GLY A 39 -7.92 -14.99 -2.39
N ILE A 40 -8.20 -14.20 -1.34
CA ILE A 40 -7.23 -13.38 -0.61
C ILE A 40 -7.32 -13.79 0.86
N VAL A 41 -6.19 -14.08 1.48
CA VAL A 41 -6.08 -14.56 2.87
C VAL A 41 -5.10 -13.71 3.69
N ASP A 42 -5.00 -13.99 4.99
CA ASP A 42 -4.14 -13.26 5.93
C ASP A 42 -4.52 -11.79 6.18
N TRP A 43 -5.79 -11.60 6.57
CA TRP A 43 -6.34 -10.30 6.93
C TRP A 43 -5.88 -9.77 8.30
N GLY A 44 -4.79 -10.30 8.88
CA GLY A 44 -4.28 -9.89 10.19
C GLY A 44 -3.80 -8.43 10.24
N GLY A 45 -3.36 -7.90 9.09
CA GLY A 45 -2.95 -6.50 8.89
C GLY A 45 -4.07 -5.54 8.46
N ALA A 46 -5.32 -6.03 8.36
CA ALA A 46 -6.41 -5.26 7.78
C ALA A 46 -6.78 -4.04 8.62
N ILE A 47 -7.00 -2.91 7.95
CA ILE A 47 -7.35 -1.63 8.57
C ILE A 47 -8.44 -0.91 7.78
N VAL A 48 -9.11 0.07 8.39
CA VAL A 48 -9.96 1.02 7.66
C VAL A 48 -9.09 2.20 7.23
N ALA A 49 -8.86 2.36 5.93
CA ALA A 49 -7.98 3.39 5.37
C ALA A 49 -8.47 3.91 4.01
N ASP A 50 -7.75 4.88 3.45
CA ASP A 50 -7.89 5.24 2.04
C ASP A 50 -7.60 4.02 1.16
N PRO A 51 -8.47 3.60 0.22
CA PRO A 51 -8.17 2.51 -0.73
C PRO A 51 -6.83 2.67 -1.46
N VAL A 52 -6.37 3.90 -1.69
CA VAL A 52 -5.06 4.15 -2.34
C VAL A 52 -3.89 3.61 -1.50
N PHE A 53 -4.07 3.48 -0.19
CA PHE A 53 -3.07 2.90 0.71
C PHE A 53 -2.68 1.48 0.30
N GLU A 54 -3.63 0.67 -0.19
CA GLU A 54 -3.37 -0.72 -0.56
C GLU A 54 -2.35 -0.81 -1.69
N PHE A 55 -2.38 0.11 -2.66
CA PHE A 55 -1.43 0.13 -3.77
C PHE A 55 0.03 0.35 -3.32
N ALA A 56 0.24 0.98 -2.17
CA ALA A 56 1.57 1.13 -1.59
C ALA A 56 2.06 -0.13 -0.84
N LYS A 57 1.16 -1.09 -0.59
CA LYS A 57 1.41 -2.36 0.08
C LYS A 57 1.64 -3.51 -0.88
N VAL A 58 1.07 -3.45 -2.09
CA VAL A 58 1.20 -4.50 -3.12
C VAL A 58 2.65 -4.88 -3.37
N GLN A 59 3.02 -6.11 -2.97
CA GLN A 59 4.35 -6.70 -3.14
C GLN A 59 5.49 -5.89 -2.48
N ALA A 60 5.17 -5.04 -1.50
CA ALA A 60 6.09 -4.02 -0.99
C ALA A 60 6.69 -4.33 0.40
N GLY A 61 6.67 -5.60 0.84
CA GLY A 61 7.27 -6.07 2.10
C GLY A 61 8.76 -6.43 2.04
N GLY A 62 9.42 -6.20 0.89
CA GLY A 62 10.80 -6.59 0.62
C GLY A 62 11.83 -5.44 0.71
N PRO A 63 13.06 -5.65 0.20
CA PRO A 63 14.05 -4.58 0.09
C PRO A 63 13.56 -3.49 -0.88
N ALA A 64 14.06 -2.27 -0.69
CA ALA A 64 13.62 -1.10 -1.48
C ALA A 64 13.88 -1.21 -2.99
N ASP A 65 14.85 -2.03 -3.40
CA ASP A 65 15.21 -2.30 -4.79
C ASP A 65 14.47 -3.52 -5.38
N CYS A 66 13.48 -4.08 -4.67
CA CYS A 66 12.64 -5.14 -5.20
C CYS A 66 11.92 -4.67 -6.48
N PRO A 67 12.07 -5.37 -7.62
CA PRO A 67 11.42 -4.97 -8.86
C PRO A 67 9.93 -5.30 -8.89
N ALA A 68 9.44 -6.18 -8.00
CA ALA A 68 8.09 -6.74 -8.07
C ALA A 68 6.97 -5.68 -8.02
N PRO A 69 7.01 -4.67 -7.11
CA PRO A 69 6.05 -3.57 -7.15
C PRO A 69 6.01 -2.85 -8.50
N GLY A 70 7.19 -2.55 -9.07
CA GLY A 70 7.31 -1.87 -10.37
C GLY A 70 6.78 -2.69 -11.55
N MET A 71 6.73 -4.02 -11.42
CA MET A 71 6.16 -4.91 -12.44
C MET A 71 4.64 -5.06 -12.32
N VAL A 72 4.11 -5.09 -11.10
CA VAL A 72 2.69 -5.40 -10.84
C VAL A 72 1.82 -4.14 -10.79
N LEU A 73 2.31 -3.10 -10.13
CA LEU A 73 1.51 -1.91 -9.82
C LEU A 73 1.00 -1.17 -11.06
N PRO A 74 1.78 -0.97 -12.14
CA PRO A 74 1.26 -0.29 -13.34
C PRO A 74 0.06 -1.01 -13.94
N THR A 75 0.15 -2.33 -14.15
CA THR A 75 -0.95 -3.13 -14.69
C THR A 75 -2.15 -3.14 -13.77
N LEU A 76 -1.92 -3.26 -12.45
CA LEU A 76 -3.00 -3.20 -11.47
C LEU A 76 -3.75 -1.86 -11.55
N LEU A 77 -3.05 -0.73 -11.60
CA LEU A 77 -3.66 0.59 -11.72
C LEU A 77 -4.42 0.77 -13.04
N ASP A 78 -3.86 0.28 -14.15
CA ASP A 78 -4.49 0.37 -15.47
C ASP A 78 -5.80 -0.42 -15.55
N CYS A 79 -5.93 -1.53 -14.82
CA CYS A 79 -7.18 -2.29 -14.71
C CYS A 79 -8.14 -1.72 -13.66
N TYR A 80 -7.62 -1.28 -12.50
CA TYR A 80 -8.44 -0.90 -11.35
C TYR A 80 -9.07 0.49 -11.52
N VAL A 81 -8.30 1.46 -12.05
CA VAL A 81 -8.78 2.85 -12.16
C VAL A 81 -10.04 2.97 -13.03
N PRO A 82 -10.12 2.35 -14.22
CA PRO A 82 -11.35 2.38 -15.03
C PRO A 82 -12.54 1.67 -14.39
N GLU A 83 -12.30 0.56 -13.68
CA GLU A 83 -13.34 -0.25 -13.06
C GLU A 83 -14.00 0.45 -11.87
N THR A 84 -13.20 1.11 -11.02
CA THR A 84 -13.71 1.72 -9.79
C THR A 84 -13.98 3.20 -9.88
N GLY A 85 -13.51 3.87 -10.96
CA GLY A 85 -13.63 5.31 -11.13
C GLY A 85 -12.82 6.12 -10.10
N ILE A 86 -11.76 5.55 -9.52
CA ILE A 86 -10.92 6.26 -8.56
C ILE A 86 -10.25 7.46 -9.24
N ASP A 87 -10.19 8.60 -8.54
CA ASP A 87 -9.57 9.81 -9.08
C ASP A 87 -8.06 9.62 -9.26
N ARG A 88 -7.62 9.53 -10.52
CA ARG A 88 -6.22 9.34 -10.87
C ARG A 88 -5.34 10.50 -10.39
N ALA A 89 -5.82 11.73 -10.44
CA ALA A 89 -5.06 12.89 -9.98
C ALA A 89 -4.89 12.87 -8.45
N ARG A 90 -5.88 12.35 -7.71
CA ARG A 90 -5.73 12.08 -6.28
C ARG A 90 -4.71 10.98 -6.04
N LEU A 91 -4.83 9.85 -6.75
CA LEU A 91 -3.91 8.72 -6.63
C LEU A 91 -2.46 9.14 -6.85
N ASP A 92 -2.18 9.88 -7.93
CA ASP A 92 -0.82 10.32 -8.26
C ASP A 92 -0.23 11.25 -7.17
N ARG A 93 -1.06 12.01 -6.44
CA ARG A 93 -0.62 12.84 -5.31
C ARG A 93 -0.42 12.05 -4.01
N THR A 94 -1.29 11.08 -3.72
CA THR A 94 -1.31 10.41 -2.41
C THR A 94 -0.45 9.15 -2.37
N LEU A 95 -0.29 8.46 -3.50
CA LEU A 95 0.46 7.21 -3.56
C LEU A 95 1.93 7.35 -3.11
N PRO A 96 2.70 8.38 -3.51
CA PRO A 96 4.07 8.54 -3.02
C PRO A 96 4.14 8.71 -1.49
N LEU A 97 3.16 9.38 -0.87
CA LEU A 97 3.08 9.51 0.59
C LEU A 97 2.89 8.15 1.26
N TYR A 98 2.01 7.30 0.71
CA TYR A 98 1.79 5.96 1.23
C TYR A 98 2.98 5.02 0.97
N GLN A 99 3.68 5.17 -0.14
CA GLN A 99 4.93 4.44 -0.41
C GLN A 99 6.03 4.82 0.58
N ALA A 100 6.21 6.11 0.86
CA ALA A 100 7.13 6.57 1.90
C ALA A 100 6.76 6.04 3.28
N HIS A 101 5.48 6.12 3.65
CA HIS A 101 4.97 5.55 4.89
C HIS A 101 5.26 4.04 4.99
N ASN A 102 4.98 3.28 3.93
CA ASN A 102 5.23 1.84 3.90
C ASN A 102 6.72 1.52 4.08
N ALA A 103 7.61 2.27 3.43
CA ALA A 103 9.03 2.06 3.57
C ALA A 103 9.55 2.36 4.99
N ILE A 104 9.05 3.41 5.64
CA ILE A 104 9.36 3.70 7.04
C ILE A 104 8.84 2.57 7.96
N PHE A 105 7.63 2.09 7.72
CA PHE A 105 7.05 0.97 8.47
C PHE A 105 7.91 -0.30 8.33
N ASN A 106 8.32 -0.64 7.10
CA ASN A 106 9.18 -1.79 6.84
C ASN A 106 10.60 -1.62 7.39
N ALA A 107 11.12 -0.39 7.46
CA ALA A 107 12.40 -0.12 8.10
C ALA A 107 12.35 -0.43 9.61
N ASP A 108 11.24 -0.07 10.29
CA ASP A 108 11.05 -0.44 11.69
C ASP A 108 10.84 -1.95 11.88
N TRP A 109 10.12 -2.60 10.97
CA TRP A 109 10.04 -4.07 10.95
C TRP A 109 11.42 -4.71 10.79
N CYS A 110 12.22 -4.26 9.82
CA CYS A 110 13.58 -4.72 9.58
C CYS A 110 14.47 -4.55 10.83
N ARG A 111 14.33 -3.42 11.54
CA ARG A 111 15.03 -3.16 12.80
C ARG A 111 14.67 -4.17 13.89
N ARG A 112 13.40 -4.58 14.00
CA ARG A 112 12.94 -5.57 14.98
C ARG A 112 13.39 -6.99 14.62
N GLU A 113 13.32 -7.35 13.34
CA GLU A 113 13.62 -8.70 12.85
C GLU A 113 15.10 -8.92 12.48
N GLY A 114 15.94 -7.87 12.55
CA GLY A 114 17.36 -7.97 12.21
C GLY A 114 17.64 -8.11 10.71
N VAL A 115 16.76 -7.57 9.86
CA VAL A 115 16.88 -7.60 8.40
C VAL A 115 17.65 -6.36 7.91
N PRO A 116 18.61 -6.50 6.98
CA PRO A 116 19.56 -5.43 6.65
C PRO A 116 19.05 -4.39 5.65
N TRP A 117 17.73 -4.23 5.46
CA TRP A 117 17.17 -3.36 4.40
C TRP A 117 16.87 -1.93 4.85
N ILE A 118 17.17 -1.59 6.11
CA ILE A 118 16.77 -0.33 6.76
C ILE A 118 17.21 0.90 5.93
N ASP A 119 18.49 1.01 5.60
CA ASP A 119 19.03 2.20 4.92
C ASP A 119 18.43 2.40 3.52
N GLY A 120 18.22 1.29 2.79
CA GLY A 120 17.58 1.31 1.47
C GLY A 120 16.14 1.79 1.54
N LEU A 121 15.37 1.29 2.53
CA LEU A 121 13.98 1.69 2.75
C LEU A 121 13.86 3.17 3.16
N LEU A 122 14.74 3.65 4.06
CA LEU A 122 14.75 5.07 4.45
C LEU A 122 15.16 6.00 3.29
N THR A 123 16.10 5.56 2.44
CA THR A 123 16.48 6.30 1.23
C THR A 123 15.32 6.40 0.25
N ALA A 124 14.59 5.31 0.04
CA ALA A 124 13.42 5.30 -0.82
C ALA A 124 12.29 6.18 -0.26
N ALA A 125 12.05 6.15 1.05
CA ALA A 125 11.09 7.03 1.72
C ALA A 125 11.39 8.52 1.47
N ASP A 126 12.64 8.95 1.63
CA ASP A 126 13.06 10.33 1.33
C ASP A 126 12.83 10.68 -0.15
N ALA A 127 13.14 9.76 -1.07
CA ALA A 127 12.92 9.98 -2.49
C ALA A 127 11.44 10.22 -2.83
N TRP A 128 10.51 9.41 -2.32
CA TRP A 128 9.08 9.63 -2.54
C TRP A 128 8.58 10.93 -1.91
N LEU A 129 9.03 11.28 -0.71
CA LEU A 129 8.66 12.54 -0.05
C LEU A 129 9.15 13.80 -0.79
N ARG A 130 10.11 13.69 -1.71
CA ARG A 130 10.53 14.80 -2.58
C ARG A 130 9.68 14.98 -3.83
N THR A 131 8.78 14.03 -4.12
CA THR A 131 7.91 14.06 -5.31
C THR A 131 6.52 14.68 -5.04
N VAL A 132 6.25 15.03 -3.78
CA VAL A 132 4.97 15.58 -3.29
C VAL A 132 5.02 17.08 -3.06
#